data_AF-A0A920MUC0-F1
#
_entry.id   AF-A0A920MUC0-F1
#
_cell.length_a   1.000
_cell.length_b   1.000
_cell.length_c   1.000
_cell.angle_alpha   90.00
_cell.angle_beta   90.00
_cell.angle_gamma   90.00
#
_symmetry.space_group_name_H-M   'P 1'
#
loop_
_entity.id
_entity.type
_entity.pdbx_description
1 polymer ?
#
loop_
_entity_poly.entity_id
_entity_poly.type
_entity_poly.pdbx_seq_one_letter_code
_entity_poly.pdbx_strand_id
1 'polypeptide(L)'
;MVVRINRCFFGFGLQTWVHLFEYPMNIGGKPFFAYPAYVFITFELMVLFSAFGAVFGMMYFNKIPRLHHPLFYSEKFCSVTSDAFYVSIESVDPKYDEREVENFLTKIGGKEIEIIKDENEE
;
A
#
# COMPACT_ATOMS: atom_id res chain seq x y z
N MET A 1 -16.92 -1.32 0.96
CA MET A 1 -18.08 -0.65 1.59
C MET A 1 -18.06 -0.75 3.11
N VAL A 2 -17.76 -1.92 3.69
CA VAL A 2 -17.65 -2.14 5.16
C VAL A 2 -16.65 -1.19 5.86
N VAL A 3 -15.51 -0.90 5.22
CA VAL A 3 -14.48 0.00 5.79
C VAL A 3 -14.92 1.46 5.90
N ARG A 4 -15.86 1.92 5.04
CA ARG A 4 -16.34 3.32 5.08
C ARG A 4 -17.23 3.59 6.30
N ILE A 5 -18.02 2.59 6.70
CA ILE A 5 -19.02 2.74 7.76
C ILE A 5 -18.35 2.78 9.15
N ASN A 6 -17.38 1.91 9.41
CA ASN A 6 -16.71 1.81 10.72
C ASN A 6 -16.00 3.11 11.15
N ARG A 7 -15.54 3.91 10.18
CA ARG A 7 -14.76 5.13 10.43
C ARG A 7 -15.64 6.31 10.83
N CYS A 8 -16.82 6.43 10.23
CA CYS A 8 -17.81 7.43 10.63
C CYS A 8 -18.33 7.15 12.05
N PHE A 9 -18.53 5.87 12.40
CA PHE A 9 -18.91 5.49 13.76
C PHE A 9 -17.85 5.87 14.80
N PHE A 10 -16.55 5.71 14.47
CA PHE A 10 -15.47 6.10 15.38
C PHE A 10 -15.41 7.62 15.58
N GLY A 11 -15.44 8.42 14.50
CA GLY A 11 -15.38 9.87 14.60
C GLY A 11 -16.60 10.49 15.30
N PHE A 12 -17.79 9.98 15.00
CA PHE A 12 -19.03 10.43 15.63
C PHE A 12 -19.12 9.96 17.09
N GLY A 13 -18.76 8.69 17.35
CA GLY A 13 -18.75 8.10 18.69
C GLY A 13 -17.78 8.80 19.63
N LEU A 14 -16.61 9.22 19.16
CA LEU A 14 -15.66 9.99 19.97
C LEU A 14 -16.23 11.35 20.38
N GLN A 15 -16.88 12.06 19.45
CA GLN A 15 -17.44 13.38 19.72
C GLN A 15 -18.62 13.31 20.68
N THR A 16 -19.50 12.33 20.50
CA THR A 16 -20.64 12.12 21.40
C THR A 16 -20.17 11.66 22.78
N TRP A 17 -19.16 10.79 22.88
CA TRP A 17 -18.59 10.39 24.16
C TRP A 17 -18.07 11.58 24.96
N VAL A 18 -17.24 12.41 24.33
CA VAL A 18 -16.59 13.54 25.02
C VAL A 18 -17.61 14.61 25.44
N HIS A 19 -18.57 14.94 24.58
CA HIS A 19 -19.54 16.02 24.86
C HIS A 19 -20.73 15.59 25.74
N LEU A 20 -21.06 14.30 25.81
CA LEU A 20 -22.18 13.81 26.64
C LEU A 20 -21.75 13.20 27.97
N PHE A 21 -20.63 12.47 28.01
CA PHE A 21 -20.26 11.67 29.18
C PHE A 21 -19.04 12.23 29.89
N GLU A 22 -17.95 12.50 29.18
CA GLU A 22 -16.67 12.85 29.81
C GLU A 22 -16.66 14.30 30.32
N TYR A 23 -17.08 15.25 29.47
CA TYR A 23 -16.97 16.67 29.79
C TYR A 23 -18.07 17.50 29.12
N PRO A 24 -19.31 17.46 29.66
CA PRO A 24 -20.41 18.25 29.13
C PRO A 24 -20.18 19.74 29.43
N MET A 25 -19.72 20.48 28.43
CA MET A 25 -19.50 21.92 28.52
C MET A 25 -20.62 22.69 27.80
N ASN A 26 -21.22 23.66 28.48
CA ASN A 26 -22.19 24.56 27.86
C ASN A 26 -21.46 25.67 27.08
N ILE A 27 -21.33 25.50 25.77
CA ILE A 27 -20.67 26.45 24.88
C ILE A 27 -21.75 27.25 24.13
N GLY A 28 -21.95 28.50 24.54
CA GLY A 28 -22.85 29.44 23.84
C GLY A 28 -24.34 29.08 23.91
N GLY A 29 -24.79 28.35 24.94
CA GLY A 29 -26.20 28.00 25.17
C GLY A 29 -26.76 26.95 24.21
N LYS A 30 -25.90 26.31 23.40
CA LYS A 30 -26.29 25.28 22.43
C LYS A 30 -26.51 23.94 23.12
N PRO A 31 -27.40 23.08 22.60
CA PRO A 31 -27.58 21.73 23.13
C PRO A 31 -26.27 20.95 23.06
N PHE A 32 -25.99 20.12 24.08
CA PHE A 32 -24.77 19.29 24.15
C PHE A 32 -24.59 18.37 22.93
N PHE A 33 -25.68 18.05 22.24
CA PHE A 33 -25.68 17.31 20.97
C PHE A 33 -25.84 18.24 19.77
N ALA A 34 -24.75 18.89 19.36
CA ALA A 34 -24.73 19.80 18.21
C ALA A 34 -24.41 19.05 16.91
N TYR A 35 -25.37 18.27 16.40
CA TYR A 35 -25.21 17.47 15.19
C TYR A 35 -24.67 18.21 13.95
N PRO A 36 -24.97 19.50 13.68
CA PRO A 36 -24.47 20.18 12.48
C PRO A 36 -22.96 20.44 12.54
N ALA A 37 -22.41 20.67 13.74
CA ALA A 37 -20.99 20.93 13.91
C ALA A 37 -20.17 19.64 13.74
N TYR A 38 -20.72 18.50 14.17
CA TYR A 38 -20.04 17.20 14.13
C TYR A 38 -19.77 16.68 12.72
N VAL A 39 -20.59 17.07 11.73
CA VAL A 39 -20.45 16.64 10.33
C VAL A 39 -19.09 17.03 9.76
N PHE A 40 -18.60 18.23 10.05
CA PHE A 40 -17.32 18.71 9.49
C PHE A 40 -16.14 17.92 10.04
N ILE A 41 -16.08 17.68 11.34
CA ILE A 41 -14.97 16.92 11.94
C ILE A 41 -15.05 15.43 11.58
N THR A 42 -16.25 14.85 11.53
CA THR A 42 -16.42 13.45 11.11
C THR A 42 -16.05 13.22 9.64
N PHE A 43 -16.32 14.19 8.76
CA PHE A 43 -15.87 14.15 7.37
C PHE A 43 -14.34 14.12 7.27
N GLU A 44 -13.65 15.01 7.99
CA GLU A 44 -12.18 15.04 7.98
C GLU A 44 -11.56 13.74 8.48
N LEU A 45 -12.08 13.20 9.60
CA LEU A 45 -11.64 11.90 10.12
C LEU A 45 -11.91 10.76 9.13
N MET A 46 -13.06 10.77 8.44
CA MET A 46 -13.38 9.79 7.41
C MET A 46 -12.34 9.81 6.28
N VAL A 47 -12.00 11.00 5.77
CA VAL A 47 -11.01 11.18 4.70
C VAL A 47 -9.63 10.76 5.17
N LEU A 48 -9.22 11.18 6.38
CA LEU A 48 -7.92 10.84 6.96
C LEU A 48 -7.73 9.31 7.07
N PHE A 49 -8.69 8.61 7.68
CA PHE A 49 -8.61 7.15 7.77
C PHE A 49 -8.67 6.52 6.38
N SER A 50 -9.44 7.09 5.43
CA SER A 50 -9.49 6.65 4.02
C SER A 50 -8.12 6.66 3.37
N ALA A 51 -7.39 7.77 3.50
CA ALA A 51 -6.05 7.90 2.97
C ALA A 51 -5.10 6.85 3.57
N PHE A 52 -5.09 6.68 4.89
CA PHE A 52 -4.28 5.64 5.53
C PHE A 52 -4.64 4.23 5.07
N GLY A 53 -5.93 3.91 4.99
CA GLY A 53 -6.39 2.61 4.51
C GLY A 53 -5.99 2.34 3.05
N ALA A 54 -6.02 3.36 2.20
CA ALA A 54 -5.59 3.25 0.81
C ALA A 54 -4.08 3.03 0.69
N VAL A 55 -3.28 3.82 1.42
CA VAL A 55 -1.82 3.70 1.40
C VAL A 55 -1.36 2.36 1.97
N PHE A 56 -1.81 1.99 3.16
CA PHE A 56 -1.45 0.71 3.77
C PHE A 56 -2.02 -0.48 3.00
N GLY A 57 -3.23 -0.36 2.45
CA GLY A 57 -3.81 -1.38 1.58
C GLY A 57 -2.98 -1.60 0.31
N MET A 58 -2.59 -0.53 -0.37
CA MET A 58 -1.76 -0.58 -1.57
C MET A 58 -0.38 -1.18 -1.28
N MET A 59 0.27 -0.78 -0.19
CA MET A 59 1.53 -1.38 0.25
C MET A 59 1.40 -2.87 0.55
N TYR A 60 0.35 -3.27 1.25
CA TYR A 60 0.11 -4.68 1.62
C TYR A 60 -0.15 -5.56 0.39
N PHE A 61 -1.02 -5.13 -0.52
CA PHE A 61 -1.34 -5.93 -1.72
C PHE A 61 -0.17 -6.01 -2.70
N ASN A 62 0.59 -4.94 -2.86
CA ASN A 62 1.76 -4.93 -3.75
C ASN A 62 3.02 -5.55 -3.12
N LYS A 63 2.94 -6.01 -1.86
CA LYS A 63 4.09 -6.55 -1.10
C LYS A 63 5.34 -5.65 -1.16
N ILE A 64 5.13 -4.33 -1.23
CA ILE A 64 6.17 -3.30 -1.20
C ILE A 64 6.94 -3.27 0.13
N PRO A 65 6.42 -3.68 1.31
CA PRO A 65 7.27 -3.85 2.50
C PRO A 65 8.19 -5.08 2.36
N ARG A 66 8.95 -5.13 1.26
CA ARG A 66 10.02 -6.06 0.94
C ARG A 66 11.24 -5.21 0.59
N LEU A 67 12.09 -4.98 1.60
CA LEU A 67 13.33 -4.21 1.44
C LEU A 67 14.41 -5.00 0.66
N HIS A 68 14.24 -6.32 0.56
CA HIS A 68 15.17 -7.21 -0.11
C HIS A 68 14.54 -7.93 -1.29
N HIS A 69 15.02 -7.65 -2.50
CA HIS A 69 14.63 -8.35 -3.73
C HIS A 69 15.90 -8.75 -4.49
N PRO A 70 16.05 -10.01 -4.95
CA PRO A 70 17.26 -10.49 -5.62
C PRO A 70 17.66 -9.64 -6.84
N LEU A 71 16.67 -9.07 -7.53
CA LEU A 71 16.89 -8.17 -8.67
C LEU A 71 17.71 -6.93 -8.35
N PHE A 72 17.79 -6.49 -7.09
CA PHE A 72 18.59 -5.33 -6.69
C PHE A 72 20.10 -5.59 -6.71
N TYR A 73 20.55 -6.85 -6.82
CA TYR A 73 21.96 -7.21 -6.88
C TYR A 73 22.59 -7.03 -8.27
N SER A 74 21.81 -6.91 -9.34
CA SER A 74 22.35 -6.63 -10.67
C SER A 74 22.79 -5.16 -10.74
N GLU A 75 24.05 -4.90 -11.11
CA GLU A 75 24.58 -3.55 -11.29
C GLU A 75 23.75 -2.73 -12.30
N LYS A 76 23.10 -3.41 -13.24
CA LYS A 76 22.30 -2.79 -14.30
C LYS A 76 20.89 -2.44 -13.87
N PHE A 77 20.40 -3.03 -12.77
CA PHE A 77 19.08 -2.72 -12.23
C PHE A 77 18.96 -1.24 -11.80
N CYS A 78 20.07 -0.55 -11.51
CA CYS A 78 20.08 0.90 -11.28
C CYS A 78 19.44 1.71 -12.42
N SER A 79 19.53 1.22 -13.67
CA SER A 79 18.99 1.90 -14.86
C SER A 79 17.52 1.58 -15.15
N VAL A 80 16.85 0.74 -14.33
CA VAL A 80 15.46 0.31 -14.51
C VAL A 80 14.46 1.47 -14.53
N THR A 81 14.76 2.55 -13.82
CA THR A 81 13.84 3.69 -13.68
C THR A 81 14.04 4.72 -14.78
N SER A 82 15.20 4.74 -15.43
CA SER A 82 15.63 5.87 -16.28
C SER A 82 15.85 5.51 -17.74
N ASP A 83 16.38 4.33 -18.06
CA ASP A 83 17.00 4.10 -19.37
C ASP A 83 16.47 2.85 -20.10
N ALA A 84 16.04 1.81 -19.38
CA ALA A 84 15.62 0.56 -20.01
C ALA A 84 14.44 -0.14 -19.31
N PHE A 85 13.72 -0.95 -20.10
CA PHE A 85 12.70 -1.86 -19.60
C PHE A 85 13.31 -3.23 -19.33
N TYR A 86 12.93 -3.83 -18.20
CA TYR A 86 13.43 -5.12 -17.75
C TYR A 86 12.28 -6.11 -17.65
N VAL A 87 12.54 -7.36 -17.99
CA VAL A 87 11.63 -8.49 -17.82
C VAL A 87 12.35 -9.52 -16.97
N SER A 88 11.71 -9.94 -15.88
CA SER A 88 12.23 -10.98 -14.99
C SER A 88 11.30 -12.18 -15.03
N ILE A 89 11.90 -13.37 -15.10
CA ILE A 89 11.21 -14.65 -15.02
C ILE A 89 11.69 -15.33 -13.74
N GLU A 90 10.78 -15.63 -12.83
CA GLU A 90 11.10 -16.29 -11.57
C GLU A 90 11.35 -17.80 -11.80
N SER A 91 12.34 -18.36 -11.11
CA SER A 91 12.72 -19.78 -11.17
C SER A 91 11.75 -20.71 -10.42
N VAL A 92 10.74 -20.16 -9.75
CA VAL A 92 9.76 -20.91 -8.94
C VAL A 92 8.75 -21.68 -9.80
N ASP A 93 8.61 -21.36 -11.09
CA ASP A 93 7.68 -22.04 -12.00
C ASP A 93 8.16 -23.47 -12.32
N PRO A 94 7.32 -24.52 -12.19
CA PRO A 94 7.65 -25.90 -12.58
C PRO A 94 8.11 -26.08 -14.03
N LYS A 95 7.79 -25.14 -14.92
CA LYS A 95 8.20 -25.15 -16.34
C LYS A 95 9.49 -24.36 -16.60
N TYR A 96 10.13 -23.86 -15.56
CA TYR A 96 11.36 -23.10 -15.71
C TYR A 96 12.51 -24.04 -16.12
N ASP A 97 13.05 -23.81 -17.32
CA ASP A 97 14.33 -24.35 -17.78
C ASP A 97 15.22 -23.17 -18.19
N GLU A 98 16.38 -23.05 -17.55
CA GLU A 98 17.35 -21.97 -17.77
C GLU A 98 17.68 -21.80 -19.26
N ARG A 99 17.91 -22.92 -19.98
CA ARG A 99 18.32 -22.89 -21.38
C ARG A 99 17.18 -22.50 -22.31
N GLU A 100 15.96 -22.94 -22.01
CA GLU A 100 14.79 -22.61 -22.82
C GLU A 100 14.45 -21.12 -22.66
N VAL A 101 14.53 -20.61 -21.43
CA VAL A 101 14.25 -19.21 -21.10
C VAL A 101 15.28 -18.27 -21.74
N GLU A 102 16.57 -18.60 -21.69
CA GLU A 102 17.61 -17.79 -22.33
C GLU A 102 17.41 -17.70 -23.86
N ASN A 103 17.11 -18.84 -24.50
CA ASN A 103 16.80 -18.88 -25.92
C ASN A 103 15.52 -18.11 -26.26
N PHE A 104 14.50 -18.20 -25.41
CA PHE A 104 13.25 -17.45 -25.57
C PHE A 104 13.48 -15.93 -25.49
N LEU A 105 14.20 -15.46 -24.46
CA LEU A 105 14.53 -14.04 -24.28
C LEU A 105 15.38 -13.50 -25.42
N THR A 106 16.36 -14.29 -25.90
CA THR A 106 17.18 -13.94 -27.06
C THR A 106 16.31 -13.78 -28.31
N LYS A 107 15.36 -14.68 -28.53
CA LYS A 107 14.46 -14.66 -29.70
C LYS A 107 13.53 -13.44 -29.73
N ILE A 108 13.14 -12.91 -28.58
CA ILE A 108 12.26 -11.73 -28.46
C ILE A 108 13.04 -10.42 -28.63
N GLY A 109 14.38 -10.50 -28.67
CA GLY A 109 15.27 -9.35 -28.83
C GLY A 109 15.83 -8.81 -27.51
N GLY A 110 15.92 -9.65 -26.48
CA GLY A 110 16.61 -9.32 -25.23
C GLY A 110 18.07 -8.96 -25.53
N LYS A 111 18.47 -7.72 -25.21
CA LYS A 111 19.83 -7.23 -25.48
C LYS A 111 20.84 -7.75 -24.46
N GLU A 112 20.42 -7.83 -23.20
CA GLU A 112 21.26 -8.19 -22.08
C GLU A 112 20.49 -9.15 -21.18
N ILE A 113 20.98 -10.38 -21.09
CA ILE A 113 20.36 -11.47 -20.33
C ILE A 113 21.34 -11.83 -19.21
N GLU A 114 20.88 -11.76 -17.97
CA GLU A 114 21.67 -12.06 -16.77
C GLU A 114 20.89 -13.03 -15.89
N ILE A 115 21.57 -14.03 -15.35
CA ILE A 115 21.02 -14.98 -14.39
C ILE A 115 21.38 -14.46 -13.00
N ILE A 116 20.37 -14.02 -12.25
CA ILE A 116 20.53 -13.48 -10.90
C ILE A 116 20.15 -14.57 -9.90
N LYS A 117 21.07 -14.89 -8.97
CA LYS A 117 20.83 -15.81 -7.86
C LYS A 117 20.67 -15.02 -6.56
N ASP A 118 19.75 -15.43 -5.70
CA ASP A 118 19.64 -14.88 -4.35
C ASP A 118 20.78 -15.47 -3.50
N GLU A 119 21.56 -14.63 -2.83
CA GLU A 119 22.62 -15.08 -1.91
C GLU A 119 22.06 -15.82 -0.68
N ASN A 120 20.74 -15.78 -0.46
CA ASN A 120 20.06 -16.46 0.65
C ASN A 120 19.59 -17.90 0.35
N GLU A 121 19.83 -18.42 -0.85
CA GLU A 121 19.59 -19.83 -1.20
C GLU A 121 20.92 -20.55 -1.48
N GLU A 122 21.57 -21.00 -0.40
CA GLU A 122 22.44 -22.20 -0.42
C GLU A 122 21.61 -23.48 -0.29
#